data_AF-A0AAW8EYQ4-F1
#
_entry.id   AF-A0AAW8EYQ4-F1
#
_cell.length_a   1.000
_cell.length_b   1.000
_cell.length_c   1.000
_cell.angle_alpha   90.00
_cell.angle_beta   90.00
_cell.angle_gamma   90.00
#
_symmetry.space_group_name_H-M   'P 1'
#
loop_
_entity.id
_entity.type
_entity.pdbx_description
1 polymer ?
#
loop_
_entity_poly.entity_id
_entity_poly.type
_entity_poly.pdbx_seq_one_letter_code
_entity_poly.pdbx_strand_id
1 'polypeptide(L)'
;MPETPGEVFARRLRRQRLEAGIAQTELALRMSRLLGGSIDGSAITRIEKMDRAVRLDEAVAAARALNVPLDALINDEESGESRLRELREELGRQQSRADAAIAEHQQAVTAMVDIEQEIKRLAALREA
;
A
#
# COMPACT_ATOMS: atom_id res chain seq x y z
N MET A 1 4.15 6.48 20.33
CA MET A 1 3.23 7.50 19.79
C MET A 1 3.28 7.40 18.27
N PRO A 2 2.19 7.65 17.53
CA PRO A 2 2.23 7.70 16.08
C PRO A 2 3.19 8.81 15.60
N GLU A 3 3.88 8.61 14.47
CA GLU A 3 4.73 9.66 13.86
C GLU A 3 3.88 10.90 13.56
N THR A 4 4.43 12.08 13.88
CA THR A 4 3.85 13.36 13.48
C THR A 4 4.00 13.58 11.97
N PRO A 5 3.13 14.39 11.34
CA PRO A 5 3.27 14.71 9.92
C PRO A 5 4.64 15.30 9.55
N GLY A 6 5.27 16.03 10.47
CA GLY A 6 6.63 16.55 10.28
C GLY A 6 7.68 15.45 10.21
N GLU A 7 7.58 14.43 11.08
CA GLU A 7 8.49 13.27 11.09
C GLU A 7 8.37 12.45 9.80
N VAL A 8 7.13 12.19 9.35
CA VAL A 8 6.87 11.53 8.06
C VAL A 8 7.50 12.34 6.93
N PHE A 9 7.28 13.65 6.91
CA PHE A 9 7.85 14.55 5.91
C PHE A 9 9.37 14.52 5.87
N ALA A 10 10.05 14.68 7.00
CA ALA A 10 11.52 14.69 7.04
C ALA A 10 12.11 13.37 6.53
N ARG A 11 11.54 12.24 6.95
CA ARG A 11 11.97 10.91 6.51
C ARG A 11 11.73 10.70 5.01
N ARG A 12 10.52 11.01 4.51
CA ARG A 12 10.15 10.85 3.10
C ARG A 12 10.95 11.80 2.20
N LEU A 13 11.17 13.05 2.63
CA LEU A 13 12.01 14.02 1.93
C LEU A 13 13.43 13.48 1.74
N ARG A 14 14.04 12.98 2.82
CA ARG A 14 15.38 12.39 2.76
C ARG A 14 15.42 11.20 1.81
N ARG A 15 14.44 10.31 1.88
CA ARG A 15 14.37 9.13 1.00
C ARG A 15 14.24 9.53 -0.47
N GLN A 16 13.28 10.39 -0.81
CA GLN A 16 13.05 10.85 -2.18
C GLN A 16 14.26 11.62 -2.73
N ARG A 17 14.94 12.41 -1.89
CA ARG A 17 16.19 13.07 -2.27
C ARG A 17 17.29 12.07 -2.64
N LEU A 18 17.44 11.00 -1.85
CA LEU A 18 18.43 9.95 -2.11
C LEU A 18 18.08 9.13 -3.36
N GLU A 19 16.79 8.82 -3.57
CA GLU A 19 16.29 8.16 -4.79
C GLU A 19 16.52 9.01 -6.04
N ALA A 20 16.37 10.33 -5.94
CA ALA A 20 16.70 11.28 -7.00
C ALA A 20 18.22 11.48 -7.20
N GLY A 21 19.07 10.91 -6.33
CA GLY A 21 20.53 10.99 -6.44
C GLY A 21 21.11 12.39 -6.23
N ILE A 22 20.40 13.31 -5.54
CA ILE A 22 20.85 14.69 -5.36
C ILE A 22 21.34 14.99 -3.94
N ALA A 23 22.30 15.91 -3.84
CA ALA A 23 22.78 16.42 -2.57
C ALA A 23 21.77 17.38 -1.91
N GLN A 24 21.92 17.60 -0.60
CA GLN A 24 21.09 18.56 0.14
C GLN A 24 21.23 19.99 -0.39
N THR A 25 22.44 20.39 -0.79
CA THR A 25 22.73 21.70 -1.39
C THR A 25 22.04 21.89 -2.74
N GLU A 26 21.94 20.83 -3.55
CA GLU A 26 21.23 20.85 -4.83
C GLU A 26 19.72 20.97 -4.61
N LEU A 27 19.16 20.24 -3.64
CA LEU A 27 17.75 20.39 -3.27
C LEU A 27 17.45 21.82 -2.78
N ALA A 28 18.32 22.37 -1.93
CA ALA A 28 18.21 23.74 -1.42
C ALA A 28 18.20 24.77 -2.56
N LEU A 29 19.09 24.61 -3.55
CA LEU A 29 19.14 25.48 -4.73
C LEU A 29 17.85 25.40 -5.55
N ARG A 30 17.32 24.20 -5.78
CA ARG A 30 16.06 24.01 -6.52
C ARG A 30 14.87 24.64 -5.79
N MET A 31 14.75 24.41 -4.49
CA MET A 31 13.71 25.02 -3.67
C MET A 31 13.81 26.55 -3.65
N SER A 32 15.03 27.10 -3.55
CA SER A 32 15.27 28.54 -3.56
C SER A 32 14.73 29.21 -4.82
N ARG A 33 14.95 28.59 -5.99
CA ARG A 33 14.41 29.09 -7.27
C ARG A 33 12.88 29.12 -7.31
N LEU A 34 12.22 28.15 -6.66
CA LEU A 34 10.76 28.06 -6.61
C LEU A 34 10.13 29.05 -5.62
N LEU A 35 10.82 29.36 -4.53
CA LEU A 35 10.33 30.23 -3.46
C LEU A 35 10.68 31.71 -3.69
N GLY A 36 11.60 32.02 -4.60
CA GLY A 36 12.08 33.39 -4.80
C GLY A 36 12.93 33.92 -3.63
N GLY A 37 13.50 33.03 -2.82
CA GLY A 37 14.32 33.35 -1.65
C GLY A 37 15.40 32.30 -1.40
N SER A 38 16.33 32.57 -0.47
CA SER A 38 17.45 31.66 -0.20
C SER A 38 17.11 30.63 0.87
N ILE A 39 17.02 29.37 0.49
CA ILE A 39 17.18 28.21 1.37
C ILE A 39 18.58 27.66 1.16
N ASP A 40 19.36 27.56 2.24
CA ASP A 40 20.68 26.95 2.21
C ASP A 40 20.64 25.44 2.51
N GLY A 41 21.74 24.73 2.22
CA GLY A 41 21.84 23.29 2.47
C GLY A 41 21.73 22.92 3.96
N SER A 42 22.08 23.82 4.88
CA SER A 42 21.96 23.57 6.32
C SER A 42 20.49 23.56 6.78
N ALA A 43 19.64 24.36 6.14
CA ALA A 43 18.20 24.34 6.39
C ALA A 43 17.58 23.00 5.98
N ILE A 44 18.01 22.43 4.84
CA ILE A 44 17.61 21.07 4.43
C ILE A 44 18.07 20.03 5.45
N THR A 45 19.34 20.10 5.88
CA THR A 45 19.87 19.20 6.91
C THR A 45 19.06 19.25 8.20
N ARG A 46 18.69 20.44 8.66
CA ARG A 46 17.88 20.60 9.88
C ARG A 46 16.45 20.10 9.70
N ILE A 47 15.86 20.28 8.52
CA ILE A 47 14.54 19.69 8.19
C ILE A 47 14.63 18.16 8.23
N GLU A 48 15.61 17.56 7.55
CA GLU A 48 15.78 16.09 7.51
C GLU A 48 16.09 15.47 8.89
N LYS A 49 16.63 16.26 9.82
CA LYS A 49 16.92 15.85 11.20
C LYS A 49 15.81 16.17 12.19
N MET A 50 14.73 16.82 11.76
CA MET A 50 13.68 17.33 12.65
C MET A 50 14.14 18.41 13.64
N ASP A 51 15.31 19.01 13.41
CA ASP A 51 15.82 20.15 14.20
C ASP A 51 15.13 21.48 13.82
N ARG A 52 14.30 21.46 12.76
CA ARG A 52 13.52 22.59 12.29
C ARG A 52 12.21 22.11 11.65
N ALA A 53 11.10 22.73 12.05
CA ALA A 53 9.81 22.51 11.41
C ALA A 53 9.80 23.07 9.96
N VAL A 54 9.25 22.28 9.04
CA VAL A 54 9.04 22.70 7.65
C VAL A 54 7.78 23.55 7.54
N ARG A 55 7.83 24.64 6.79
CA ARG A 55 6.65 25.44 6.44
C ARG A 55 5.94 24.83 5.24
N LEU A 56 4.64 25.09 5.09
CA LEU A 56 3.85 24.57 3.97
C LEU A 56 4.44 24.94 2.60
N ASP A 57 4.85 26.21 2.43
CA ASP A 57 5.47 26.67 1.18
C ASP A 57 6.76 25.91 0.86
N GLU A 58 7.57 25.61 1.88
CA GLU A 58 8.80 24.83 1.75
C GLU A 58 8.48 23.38 1.38
N ALA A 59 7.45 22.78 2.00
CA ALA A 59 7.02 21.42 1.68
C ALA A 59 6.54 21.30 0.23
N VAL A 60 5.75 22.26 -0.25
CA VAL A 60 5.30 22.33 -1.65
C VAL A 60 6.49 22.54 -2.59
N ALA A 61 7.43 23.42 -2.24
CA ALA A 61 8.64 23.66 -3.03
C ALA A 61 9.53 22.41 -3.11
N ALA A 62 9.67 21.66 -2.02
CA ALA A 62 10.44 20.42 -1.99
C ALA A 62 9.82 19.35 -2.90
N ALA A 63 8.49 19.15 -2.82
CA ALA A 63 7.77 18.21 -3.68
C ALA A 63 7.97 18.54 -5.18
N ARG A 64 7.83 19.82 -5.54
CA ARG A 64 8.08 20.31 -6.91
C ARG A 64 9.54 20.14 -7.33
N ALA A 65 10.50 20.43 -6.45
CA ALA A 65 11.93 20.30 -6.73
C ALA A 65 12.38 18.85 -6.96
N LEU A 66 11.69 17.90 -6.33
CA LEU A 66 11.90 16.45 -6.46
C LEU A 66 11.01 15.82 -7.53
N ASN A 67 10.11 16.58 -8.15
CA ASN A 67 9.13 16.10 -9.14
C ASN A 67 8.24 14.95 -8.61
N VAL A 68 7.76 15.08 -7.38
CA VAL A 68 6.82 14.15 -6.74
C VAL A 68 5.57 14.92 -6.26
N PRO A 69 4.39 14.28 -6.16
CA PRO A 69 3.25 14.91 -5.50
C PRO A 69 3.57 15.18 -4.02
N LEU A 70 3.04 16.28 -3.46
CA LEU A 70 3.22 16.60 -2.03
C LEU A 70 2.78 15.45 -1.13
N ASP A 71 1.72 14.75 -1.55
CA ASP A 71 1.16 13.58 -0.88
C ASP A 71 2.22 12.49 -0.59
N ALA A 72 3.16 12.26 -1.52
CA ALA A 72 4.23 11.30 -1.36
C ALA A 72 5.26 11.68 -0.28
N LEU A 73 5.27 12.94 0.16
CA LEU A 73 6.11 13.43 1.25
C LEU A 73 5.38 13.42 2.60
N ILE A 74 4.06 13.60 2.64
CA ILE A 74 3.31 13.74 3.90
C ILE A 74 2.57 12.45 4.31
N ASN A 75 2.33 11.54 3.38
CA ASN A 75 1.69 10.26 3.66
C ASN A 75 2.71 9.13 3.71
N ASP A 76 2.61 8.33 4.76
CA ASP A 76 3.38 7.10 4.87
C ASP A 76 2.70 5.90 4.18
N GLU A 77 1.48 6.09 3.67
CA GLU A 77 0.62 5.03 3.15
C GLU A 77 1.15 4.35 1.87
N GLU A 78 2.15 4.93 1.18
CA GLU A 78 2.83 4.25 0.09
C GLU A 78 3.79 3.17 0.60
N SER A 79 3.24 1.97 0.86
CA SER A 79 3.46 0.77 0.02
C SER A 79 3.21 -0.53 0.81
N GLY A 80 3.25 -0.48 2.14
CA GLY A 80 3.13 -1.66 3.00
C GLY A 80 1.71 -1.91 3.50
N GLU A 81 1.16 -0.95 4.25
CA GLU A 81 -0.12 -1.16 4.96
C GLU A 81 -1.34 -1.18 4.04
N SER A 82 -1.39 -0.28 3.06
CA SER A 82 -2.46 -0.29 2.04
C SER A 82 -2.40 -1.57 1.22
N ARG A 83 -1.20 -2.00 0.82
CA ARG A 83 -1.01 -3.26 0.10
C ARG A 83 -1.36 -4.48 0.97
N LEU A 84 -1.02 -4.45 2.25
CA LEU A 84 -1.37 -5.50 3.21
C LEU A 84 -2.89 -5.57 3.42
N ARG A 85 -3.57 -4.42 3.46
CA ARG A 85 -5.04 -4.35 3.56
C ARG A 85 -5.70 -4.95 2.32
N GLU A 86 -5.27 -4.55 1.12
CA GLU A 86 -5.74 -5.12 -0.15
C GLU A 86 -5.54 -6.64 -0.20
N LEU A 87 -4.35 -7.12 0.17
CA LEU A 87 -4.04 -8.56 0.17
C LEU A 87 -4.88 -9.33 1.18
N ARG A 88 -5.18 -8.75 2.35
CA ARG A 88 -6.06 -9.37 3.36
C ARG A 88 -7.50 -9.48 2.86
N GLU A 89 -8.01 -8.44 2.21
CA GLU A 89 -9.35 -8.46 1.61
C GLU A 89 -9.44 -9.49 0.49
N GLU A 90 -8.43 -9.56 -0.38
CA GLU A 90 -8.36 -10.56 -1.44
C GLU A 90 -8.28 -11.98 -0.88
N LEU A 91 -7.45 -12.20 0.14
CA LEU A 91 -7.37 -13.49 0.82
C LEU A 91 -8.73 -13.92 1.38
N GLY A 92 -9.45 -13.01 2.04
CA GLY A 92 -10.79 -13.29 2.56
C GLY A 92 -11.78 -13.68 1.45
N ARG A 93 -11.75 -12.98 0.31
CA ARG A 93 -12.58 -13.34 -0.86
C ARG A 93 -12.27 -14.74 -1.39
N GLN A 94 -10.99 -15.09 -1.50
CA GLN A 94 -10.59 -16.41 -2.00
C GLN A 94 -10.96 -17.53 -1.02
N GLN A 95 -10.82 -17.29 0.29
CA GLN A 95 -11.25 -18.23 1.33
C GLN A 95 -12.75 -18.51 1.25
N SER A 96 -13.58 -17.47 1.19
CA SER A 96 -15.04 -17.65 1.05
C SER A 96 -15.43 -18.40 -0.23
N ARG A 97 -14.71 -18.18 -1.34
CA ARG A 97 -14.93 -18.93 -2.59
C ARG A 97 -14.54 -20.40 -2.45
N ALA A 98 -13.43 -20.70 -1.78
CA ALA A 98 -12.99 -22.06 -1.53
C ALA A 98 -13.99 -22.81 -0.64
N ASP A 99 -14.47 -22.18 0.44
CA ASP A 99 -15.46 -22.76 1.34
C ASP A 99 -16.77 -23.09 0.61
N ALA A 100 -17.24 -22.17 -0.25
CA ALA A 100 -18.43 -22.40 -1.08
C ALA A 100 -18.23 -23.58 -2.05
N ALA A 101 -17.08 -23.66 -2.71
CA ALA A 101 -16.77 -24.75 -3.64
C ALA A 101 -16.65 -26.11 -2.92
N ILE A 102 -16.12 -26.14 -1.69
CA ILE A 102 -16.07 -27.35 -0.87
C ILE A 102 -17.49 -27.81 -0.52
N ALA A 103 -18.36 -26.88 -0.11
CA ALA A 103 -19.75 -27.20 0.21
C ALA A 103 -20.50 -27.75 -1.02
N GLU A 104 -20.31 -27.13 -2.19
CA GLU A 104 -20.87 -27.59 -3.46
C GLU A 104 -20.37 -29.00 -3.83
N HIS A 105 -19.06 -29.24 -3.69
CA HIS A 105 -18.48 -30.55 -3.94
C HIS A 105 -19.07 -31.63 -3.01
N GLN A 106 -19.22 -31.34 -1.72
CA GLN A 106 -19.83 -32.25 -0.77
C GLN A 106 -21.28 -32.58 -1.14
N GLN A 107 -22.07 -31.58 -1.54
CA GLN A 107 -23.43 -31.78 -2.01
C GLN A 107 -23.48 -32.69 -3.25
N ALA A 108 -22.58 -32.46 -4.21
CA ALA A 108 -22.48 -33.29 -5.41
C ALA A 108 -22.13 -34.74 -5.07
N VAL A 109 -21.17 -34.96 -4.15
CA VAL A 109 -20.79 -36.31 -3.70
C VAL A 109 -21.96 -37.02 -3.02
N THR A 110 -22.70 -36.35 -2.14
CA THR A 110 -23.88 -36.94 -1.51
C THR A 110 -24.93 -37.32 -2.56
N ALA A 111 -25.22 -36.42 -3.51
CA ALA A 111 -26.16 -36.71 -4.59
C ALA A 111 -25.72 -37.90 -5.46
N MET A 112 -24.43 -38.05 -5.73
CA MET A 112 -23.90 -39.21 -6.47
C MET A 112 -24.15 -40.52 -5.73
N VAL A 113 -23.94 -40.55 -4.40
CA VAL A 113 -24.22 -41.74 -3.59
C VAL A 113 -25.70 -42.10 -3.63
N ASP A 114 -26.59 -41.12 -3.51
CA ASP A 114 -28.04 -41.35 -3.58
C ASP A 114 -28.46 -41.90 -4.95
N ILE A 115 -27.92 -41.35 -6.03
CA ILE A 115 -28.15 -41.83 -7.40
C ILE A 115 -27.67 -43.27 -7.57
N GLU A 116 -26.47 -43.61 -7.07
CA GLU A 116 -25.95 -44.98 -7.13
C GLU A 116 -26.85 -45.98 -6.40
N GLN A 117 -27.38 -45.60 -5.23
CA GLN A 117 -28.28 -46.45 -4.47
C GLN A 117 -29.60 -46.69 -5.22
N GLU A 118 -30.17 -45.65 -5.83
CA GLU A 118 -31.40 -45.78 -6.60
C GLU A 118 -31.20 -46.64 -7.86
N ILE A 119 -30.06 -46.48 -8.56
CA ILE A 119 -29.69 -47.36 -9.68
C ILE A 119 -29.64 -48.82 -9.22
N LYS A 120 -28.99 -49.12 -8.10
CA LYS A 120 -28.91 -50.48 -7.55
C LYS A 120 -30.29 -51.04 -7.21
N ARG A 121 -31.15 -50.24 -6.59
CA ARG A 121 -32.52 -50.62 -6.24
C ARG A 121 -33.35 -50.98 -7.47
N LEU A 122 -33.32 -50.11 -8.49
CA LEU A 122 -34.08 -50.31 -9.73
C LEU A 122 -33.56 -51.52 -10.53
N ALA A 123 -32.25 -51.75 -10.52
CA ALA A 123 -31.65 -52.94 -11.15
C ALA A 123 -32.15 -54.24 -10.49
N ALA A 124 -32.16 -54.30 -9.15
CA ALA A 124 -32.64 -55.47 -8.42
C ALA A 124 -34.14 -55.76 -8.65
N LEU A 125 -34.97 -54.73 -8.81
CA LEU A 125 -36.40 -54.88 -9.11
C LEU A 125 -36.68 -55.42 -10.51
N ARG A 126 -35.74 -55.27 -11.46
CA ARG A 126 -35.88 -55.79 -12.83
C ARG A 126 -35.53 -57.28 -12.93
N GLU A 127 -34.71 -57.79 -12.01
CA GLU A 127 -34.23 -59.17 -12.01
C GLU A 127 -35.09 -60.13 -11.17
N ALA A 128 -36.08 -59.61 -10.42
CA ALA A 128 -37.05 -60.35 -9.62
C ALA A 128 -38.36 -60.56 -10.38
#